data_AF-A0A397J7Z7-F1
#
_entry.id   AF-A0A397J7Z7-F1
#
_cell.length_a   1.000
_cell.length_b   1.000
_cell.length_c   1.000
_cell.angle_alpha   90.00
_cell.angle_beta   90.00
_cell.angle_gamma   90.00
#
_symmetry.space_group_name_H-M   'P 1'
#
loop_
_entity.id
_entity.type
_entity.pdbx_description
1 polymer ?
#
loop_
_entity_poly.entity_id
_entity_poly.type
_entity_poly.pdbx_seq_one_letter_code
_entity_poly.pdbx_strand_id
1 'polypeptide(L)'
;MIDKHRPSKLGVKGLAHARGTILCWFHIMQTFDNNLKEWNIPQLFRYPITLGFKLIARYRYRIKKTVFEMASHYENFINILPFKKEQKISITNDLTNN
;
A
#
# COMPACT_ATOMS: atom_id res chain seq x y z
N MET A 1 -6.50 20.57 -16.74
CA MET A 1 -6.23 21.17 -15.42
C MET A 1 -6.92 20.28 -14.40
N ILE A 2 -6.20 19.39 -13.74
CA ILE A 2 -6.78 18.49 -12.71
C ILE A 2 -6.69 19.22 -11.38
N ASP A 3 -7.85 19.36 -10.77
CA ASP A 3 -8.09 20.04 -9.51
C ASP A 3 -7.18 19.48 -8.40
N LYS A 4 -6.48 20.40 -7.70
CA LYS A 4 -5.47 20.13 -6.66
C LYS A 4 -6.07 20.09 -5.26
N HIS A 5 -7.35 19.73 -5.12
CA HIS A 5 -7.93 19.53 -3.80
C HIS A 5 -7.40 18.24 -3.15
N ARG A 6 -6.23 18.36 -2.53
CA ARG A 6 -5.72 17.47 -1.48
C ARG A 6 -6.75 17.46 -0.35
N PRO A 7 -7.45 16.36 -0.06
CA PRO A 7 -8.26 16.29 1.14
C PRO A 7 -7.30 16.39 2.34
N SER A 8 -7.39 17.47 3.11
CA SER A 8 -6.63 17.60 4.34
C SER A 8 -7.13 16.55 5.34
N LYS A 9 -6.22 15.94 6.12
CA LYS A 9 -6.54 14.93 7.16
C LYS A 9 -7.66 15.36 8.13
N LEU A 10 -7.95 16.66 8.22
CA LEU A 10 -9.05 17.23 9.00
C LEU A 10 -10.44 16.97 8.41
N GLY A 11 -10.59 16.89 7.08
CA GLY A 11 -11.88 16.62 6.42
C GLY A 11 -12.33 15.15 6.48
N VAL A 12 -11.43 14.23 6.86
CA VAL A 12 -11.69 12.77 6.90
C VAL A 12 -11.84 12.27 8.34
N LYS A 13 -11.68 13.15 9.34
CA LYS A 13 -11.72 12.78 10.77
C LYS A 13 -13.11 12.37 11.29
N GLY A 14 -14.16 12.50 10.47
CA GLY A 14 -15.51 11.96 10.73
C GLY A 14 -15.89 10.73 9.89
N LEU A 15 -15.06 10.34 8.92
CA LEU A 15 -15.27 9.17 8.04
C LEU A 15 -14.65 7.89 8.60
N ALA A 16 -14.27 7.91 9.89
CA ALA A 16 -13.72 6.77 10.63
C ALA A 16 -14.69 5.57 10.80
N HIS A 17 -15.92 5.67 10.27
CA HIS A 17 -16.88 4.56 10.20
C HIS A 17 -17.11 4.03 8.77
N ALA A 18 -16.46 4.57 7.75
CA ALA A 18 -16.68 4.14 6.37
C ALA A 18 -15.68 3.06 5.95
N ARG A 19 -16.09 1.80 6.15
CA ARG A 19 -16.06 0.83 5.03
C ARG A 19 -16.47 1.59 3.76
N GLY A 20 -15.52 2.05 2.94
CA GLY A 20 -15.85 2.78 1.72
C GLY A 20 -15.58 4.29 1.71
N THR A 21 -14.55 4.79 2.41
CA THR A 21 -13.85 5.94 1.82
C THR A 21 -13.09 5.40 0.61
N ILE A 22 -13.68 5.50 -0.57
CA ILE A 22 -13.00 5.21 -1.85
C ILE A 22 -11.92 6.27 -2.00
N LEU A 23 -10.79 6.10 -1.32
CA LEU A 23 -9.55 6.67 -1.83
C LEU A 23 -9.40 6.03 -3.20
N CYS A 24 -9.57 6.85 -4.25
CA CYS A 24 -9.38 6.42 -5.62
C CYS A 24 -8.08 5.61 -5.69
N TRP A 25 -8.09 4.47 -6.40
CA TRP A 25 -6.92 3.59 -6.51
C TRP A 25 -5.63 4.37 -6.85
N PHE A 26 -5.78 5.43 -7.63
CA PHE A 26 -4.73 6.41 -7.92
C PHE A 26 -4.11 7.03 -6.65
N HIS A 27 -4.92 7.52 -5.72
CA HIS A 27 -4.46 8.10 -4.45
C HIS A 27 -3.75 7.06 -3.57
N ILE A 28 -4.26 5.82 -3.49
CA ILE A 28 -3.62 4.75 -2.72
C ILE A 28 -2.25 4.43 -3.31
N MET A 29 -2.16 4.22 -4.63
CA MET A 29 -0.88 3.96 -5.30
C MET A 29 0.09 5.13 -5.20
N GLN A 30 -0.40 6.37 -5.32
CA GLN A 30 0.42 7.57 -5.20
C GLN A 30 0.96 7.74 -3.77
N THR A 31 0.13 7.45 -2.77
CA THR A 31 0.56 7.47 -1.36
C THR A 31 1.60 6.40 -1.11
N PHE A 32 1.38 5.17 -1.60
CA PHE A 32 2.33 4.09 -1.45
C PHE A 32 3.67 4.38 -2.15
N ASP A 33 3.64 4.90 -3.38
CA ASP A 33 4.86 5.31 -4.11
C ASP A 33 5.64 6.42 -3.38
N ASN A 34 4.95 7.37 -2.76
CA ASN A 34 5.58 8.39 -1.93
C ASN A 34 6.21 7.80 -0.67
N ASN A 35 5.53 6.87 0.01
CA ASN A 35 6.08 6.17 1.17
C ASN A 35 7.36 5.40 0.79
N LEU A 36 7.37 4.72 -0.36
CA LEU A 36 8.58 4.02 -0.85
C LEU A 36 9.75 4.98 -1.11
N LYS A 37 9.47 6.23 -1.53
CA LYS A 37 10.51 7.27 -1.66
C LYS A 37 11.04 7.71 -0.30
N GLU A 38 10.14 7.98 0.65
CA GLU A 38 10.51 8.40 2.01
C GLU A 38 11.32 7.34 2.75
N TRP A 39 11.00 6.05 2.55
CA TRP A 39 11.76 4.93 3.11
C TRP A 39 13.05 4.62 2.35
N ASN A 40 13.44 5.46 1.38
CA ASN A 40 14.64 5.30 0.57
C ASN A 40 14.73 3.94 -0.14
N ILE A 41 13.59 3.42 -0.63
CA ILE A 41 13.58 2.21 -1.46
C ILE A 41 14.16 2.55 -2.83
N PRO A 42 15.14 1.77 -3.35
CA PRO A 42 15.72 2.04 -4.66
C PRO A 42 14.68 1.95 -5.78
N GLN A 43 14.79 2.82 -6.77
CA GLN A 43 13.84 2.91 -7.90
C GLN A 43 13.60 1.56 -8.59
N LEU A 44 14.66 0.75 -8.73
CA LEU A 44 14.62 -0.59 -9.34
C LEU A 44 13.57 -1.51 -8.70
N PHE A 45 13.34 -1.36 -7.39
CA PHE A 45 12.44 -2.21 -6.64
C PHE A 45 11.04 -1.61 -6.43
N ARG A 46 10.86 -0.30 -6.67
CA ARG A 46 9.56 0.36 -6.42
C ARG A 46 8.44 -0.22 -7.27
N TYR A 47 8.70 -0.48 -8.56
CA TYR A 47 7.72 -1.06 -9.47
C TYR A 47 7.26 -2.48 -9.08
N PRO A 48 8.15 -3.47 -8.85
CA PRO A 48 7.70 -4.80 -8.43
C PRO A 48 7.00 -4.80 -7.07
N ILE A 49 7.43 -3.95 -6.12
CA ILE A 49 6.76 -3.82 -4.81
C ILE A 49 5.34 -3.23 -4.96
N THR A 50 5.19 -2.12 -5.70
CA THR A 50 3.87 -1.52 -5.99
C THR A 50 2.95 -2.47 -6.76
N LEU A 51 3.48 -3.27 -7.68
CA LEU A 51 2.72 -4.28 -8.39
C LEU A 51 2.22 -5.39 -7.46
N GLY A 52 3.07 -5.92 -6.59
CA GLY A 52 2.70 -6.91 -5.59
C GLY A 52 1.60 -6.41 -4.65
N PHE A 53 1.78 -5.19 -4.11
CA PHE A 53 0.78 -4.52 -3.29
C PHE A 53 -0.56 -4.38 -4.03
N LYS A 54 -0.52 -3.95 -5.31
CA LYS A 54 -1.71 -3.78 -6.16
C LYS A 54 -2.48 -5.07 -6.36
N LEU A 55 -1.78 -6.19 -6.55
CA LEU A 55 -2.40 -7.49 -6.73
C LEU A 55 -3.16 -7.88 -5.46
N ILE A 56 -2.50 -7.90 -4.30
CA ILE A 56 -3.10 -8.33 -3.02
C ILE A 56 -4.29 -7.46 -2.64
N ALA A 57 -4.15 -6.14 -2.74
CA ALA A 57 -5.22 -5.20 -2.41
C ALA A 57 -6.46 -5.37 -3.31
N ARG A 58 -6.28 -5.80 -4.57
CA ARG A 58 -7.42 -6.16 -5.45
C ARG A 58 -8.09 -7.48 -5.05
N TYR A 59 -7.35 -8.44 -4.51
CA TYR A 59 -7.90 -9.72 -4.06
C TYR A 59 -8.71 -9.63 -2.76
N ARG A 60 -8.54 -8.57 -1.96
CA ARG A 60 -9.25 -8.36 -0.68
C ARG A 60 -10.78 -8.50 -0.75
N TYR A 61 -11.39 -8.32 -1.91
CA TYR A 61 -12.84 -8.40 -2.07
C TYR A 61 -13.38 -9.81 -2.37
N ARG A 62 -12.55 -10.79 -2.76
CA ARG A 62 -13.02 -12.08 -3.28
C ARG A 62 -13.09 -13.20 -2.25
N ILE A 63 -11.98 -13.58 -1.61
CA ILE A 63 -11.90 -14.78 -0.74
C ILE A 63 -10.85 -14.57 0.36
N LYS A 64 -11.24 -14.70 1.63
CA LYS A 64 -10.35 -14.48 2.80
C LYS A 64 -9.09 -15.36 2.77
N LYS A 65 -9.22 -16.64 2.39
CA LYS A 65 -8.11 -17.60 2.33
C LYS A 65 -7.04 -17.19 1.30
N THR A 66 -7.48 -16.86 0.08
CA THR A 66 -6.59 -16.43 -1.01
C THR A 66 -5.88 -15.11 -0.69
N VAL A 67 -6.53 -14.21 0.02
CA VAL A 67 -5.92 -12.94 0.46
C VAL A 67 -4.79 -13.20 1.46
N PHE A 68 -4.98 -14.13 2.40
CA PHE A 68 -3.97 -14.49 3.38
C PHE A 68 -2.75 -15.17 2.71
N GLU A 69 -2.99 -16.09 1.77
CA GLU A 69 -1.93 -16.73 0.99
C GLU A 69 -1.13 -15.69 0.17
N MET A 70 -1.83 -14.78 -0.52
CA MET A 70 -1.20 -13.72 -1.30
C MET A 70 -0.40 -12.73 -0.43
N ALA A 71 -0.91 -12.39 0.75
CA ALA A 71 -0.18 -11.56 1.71
C ALA A 71 1.10 -12.26 2.20
N SER A 72 1.03 -13.56 2.50
CA SER A 72 2.21 -14.35 2.89
C SER A 72 3.26 -14.43 1.76
N HIS A 73 2.82 -14.61 0.50
CA HIS A 73 3.74 -14.58 -0.64
C HIS A 73 4.43 -13.23 -0.81
N TYR A 74 3.71 -12.14 -0.57
CA TYR A 74 4.28 -10.80 -0.63
C TYR A 74 5.25 -10.52 0.51
N GLU A 75 4.93 -10.94 1.73
CA GLU A 75 5.86 -10.86 2.85
C GLU A 75 7.16 -11.61 2.56
N ASN A 76 7.05 -12.83 2.03
CA ASN A 76 8.21 -13.62 1.61
C ASN A 76 9.02 -12.91 0.52
N PHE A 77 8.34 -12.31 -0.47
CA PHE A 77 8.99 -11.48 -1.49
C PHE A 77 9.74 -10.29 -0.88
N ILE A 78 9.15 -9.55 0.06
CA ILE A 78 9.83 -8.44 0.74
C ILE A 78 11.01 -8.93 1.59
N ASN A 79 10.87 -10.09 2.23
CA ASN A 79 11.90 -10.66 3.11
C ASN A 79 13.18 -11.05 2.37
N ILE A 80 13.09 -11.50 1.11
CA ILE A 80 14.27 -11.85 0.30
C ILE A 80 15.01 -10.62 -0.24
N LEU A 81 14.39 -9.43 -0.26
CA LEU A 81 15.03 -8.22 -0.79
C LEU A 81 16.16 -7.73 0.13
N PRO A 82 17.23 -7.12 -0.43
CA PRO A 82 18.39 -6.66 0.34
C PRO A 82 18.13 -5.30 1.03
N PHE A 83 17.02 -5.19 1.78
CA PHE A 83 16.64 -4.00 2.52
C PHE A 83 16.89 -4.14 4.01
N LYS A 84 16.99 -3.00 4.70
CA LYS A 84 17.05 -2.97 6.16
C LYS A 84 15.76 -3.51 6.76
N LYS A 85 15.85 -4.10 7.95
CA LYS A 85 14.69 -4.65 8.67
C LYS A 85 13.56 -3.64 8.83
N GLU A 86 13.89 -2.39 9.17
CA GLU A 86 12.93 -1.29 9.33
C GLU A 86 12.15 -1.01 8.03
N GLN A 87 12.84 -0.95 6.89
CA GLN A 87 12.22 -0.74 5.58
C GLN A 87 11.24 -1.87 5.24
N LYS A 88 11.62 -3.13 5.52
CA LYS A 88 10.76 -4.30 5.31
C LYS A 88 9.50 -4.21 6.15
N ILE A 89 9.64 -3.89 7.44
CA ILE A 89 8.51 -3.70 8.37
C ILE A 89 7.58 -2.59 7.86
N SER A 90 8.12 -1.45 7.43
CA SER A 90 7.33 -0.35 6.88
C SER A 90 6.52 -0.76 5.64
N ILE A 91 7.14 -1.45 4.68
CA ILE A 91 6.46 -1.92 3.46
C ILE A 91 5.33 -2.91 3.79
N THR A 92 5.57 -3.84 4.70
CA THR A 92 4.58 -4.86 5.07
C THR A 92 3.43 -4.25 5.88
N ASN A 93 3.71 -3.31 6.79
CA ASN A 93 2.67 -2.64 7.58
C ASN A 93 1.74 -1.76 6.72
N ASP A 94 2.22 -1.24 5.59
CA ASP A 94 1.36 -0.44 4.71
C ASP A 94 0.30 -1.31 4.00
N LEU A 95 0.58 -2.61 3.84
CA LEU A 95 -0.37 -3.60 3.31
C LEU A 95 -1.50 -3.92 4.28
N THR A 96 -1.30 -3.77 5.59
CA THR A 96 -2.33 -4.03 6.60
C THR A 96 -3.15 -2.78 6.93
N ASN A 97 -2.54 -1.59 6.87
CA ASN A 97 -3.16 -0.33 7.28
C ASN A 97 -3.97 0.39 6.18
N ASN A 98 -3.73 0.10 4.90
CA ASN A 98 -4.54 0.55 3.76
C ASN A 98 -5.32 -0.62 3.18
#